data_AF-A0A2J0L3Z8-F1
#
_entry.id   AF-A0A2J0L3Z8-F1
#
_cell.length_a   1.000
_cell.length_b   1.000
_cell.length_c   1.000
_cell.angle_alpha   90.00
_cell.angle_beta   90.00
_cell.angle_gamma   90.00
#
_symmetry.space_group_name_H-M   'P 1'
#
loop_
_entity.id
_entity.type
_entity.pdbx_description
1 polymer ?
#
loop_
_entity_poly.entity_id
_entity_poly.type
_entity_poly.pdbx_seq_one_letter_code
_entity_poly.pdbx_strand_id
1 'polypeptide(L)'
;MTCDNVLQWLTFLGVVALGLYFRSYLMKKAENLATKEDVSEITKQVESMKATIGAQLYIHQVRYQNEFNILMDLSEKLVALRDSAHSLRPILDYVDSRETEDERKQKRLKKHYDAAVVFYKAYETKMPFYPEEIYQSIKKLDLLVRKETIEYDMGQDKGFDKKYWDAASANALEIAKLADEIIALIRTRVKYWEDFKVKS
;
A
#
# COMPACT_ATOMS: atom_id res chain seq x y z
N MET A 1 92.83 -30.30 7.31
CA MET A 1 91.36 -30.43 7.24
C MET A 1 90.69 -29.09 7.52
N THR A 2 90.86 -28.09 6.66
CA THR A 2 90.42 -26.71 6.99
C THR A 2 89.72 -25.96 5.85
N CYS A 3 89.94 -26.28 4.57
CA CYS A 3 89.21 -25.64 3.46
C CYS A 3 87.85 -26.31 3.15
N ASP A 4 87.80 -27.64 3.06
CA ASP A 4 86.58 -28.35 2.63
C ASP A 4 85.42 -28.24 3.61
N ASN A 5 85.71 -28.25 4.92
CA ASN A 5 84.69 -28.09 5.97
C ASN A 5 84.10 -26.66 5.96
N VAL A 6 84.91 -25.64 5.66
CA VAL A 6 84.44 -24.24 5.60
C VAL A 6 83.51 -24.05 4.40
N LEU A 7 83.84 -24.65 3.25
CA LEU A 7 82.97 -24.63 2.08
C LEU A 7 81.64 -25.36 2.34
N GLN A 8 81.66 -26.49 3.05
CA GLN A 8 80.45 -27.21 3.46
C GLN A 8 79.56 -26.42 4.44
N TRP A 9 80.15 -25.69 5.39
CA TRP A 9 79.39 -24.83 6.30
C TRP A 9 78.77 -23.64 5.58
N LEU A 10 79.47 -23.05 4.60
CA LEU A 10 78.94 -21.95 3.78
C LEU A 10 77.80 -22.41 2.87
N THR A 11 77.89 -23.60 2.26
CA THR A 11 76.79 -24.15 1.47
C THR A 11 75.59 -24.50 2.36
N PHE A 12 75.83 -25.07 3.54
CA PHE A 12 74.77 -25.34 4.51
C PHE A 12 74.07 -24.05 4.98
N LEU A 13 74.84 -23.01 5.35
CA LEU A 13 74.30 -21.69 5.71
C LEU A 13 73.51 -21.05 4.55
N GLY A 14 74.01 -21.16 3.32
CA GLY A 14 73.32 -20.69 2.13
C GLY A 14 71.98 -21.39 1.90
N VAL A 15 71.94 -22.72 2.05
CA VAL A 15 70.71 -23.52 1.93
C VAL A 15 69.71 -23.18 3.04
N VAL A 16 70.18 -23.02 4.28
CA VAL A 16 69.32 -22.61 5.41
C VAL A 16 68.76 -21.20 5.19
N ALA A 17 69.57 -20.25 4.75
CA ALA A 17 69.12 -18.88 4.46
C ALA A 17 68.10 -18.83 3.32
N LEU A 18 68.32 -19.60 2.25
CA LEU A 18 67.35 -19.77 1.14
C LEU A 18 66.05 -20.40 1.63
N GLY A 19 66.11 -21.43 2.49
CA GLY A 19 64.93 -22.05 3.07
C GLY A 19 64.11 -21.11 3.94
N LEU A 20 64.77 -20.29 4.77
CA LEU A 20 64.11 -19.27 5.60
C LEU A 20 63.50 -18.15 4.76
N TYR A 21 64.21 -17.69 3.73
CA TYR A 21 63.71 -16.68 2.78
C TYR A 21 62.48 -17.20 2.02
N PHE A 22 62.55 -18.42 1.48
CA PHE A 22 61.44 -19.03 0.75
C PHE A 22 60.23 -19.27 1.66
N ARG A 23 60.44 -19.71 2.90
CA ARG A 23 59.37 -19.84 3.90
C ARG A 23 58.71 -18.50 4.20
N SER A 24 59.48 -17.43 4.41
CA SER A 24 58.96 -16.09 4.65
C SER A 24 58.17 -15.55 3.44
N TYR A 25 58.68 -15.79 2.22
CA TYR A 25 57.99 -15.44 0.98
C TYR A 25 56.66 -16.19 0.81
N LEU A 26 56.64 -17.51 1.06
CA LEU A 26 55.43 -18.31 1.00
C LEU A 26 54.39 -17.90 2.05
N MET A 27 54.83 -17.61 3.29
CA MET A 27 53.92 -17.14 4.35
C MET A 27 53.27 -15.80 3.98
N LYS A 28 54.04 -14.81 3.52
CA LYS A 28 53.49 -13.52 3.05
C LYS A 28 52.55 -13.69 1.85
N LYS A 29 52.87 -14.59 0.92
CA LYS A 29 52.00 -14.87 -0.23
C LYS A 29 50.69 -15.53 0.19
N ALA A 30 50.74 -16.45 1.15
CA ALA A 30 49.55 -17.10 1.70
C ALA A 30 48.66 -16.11 2.47
N GLU A 31 49.25 -15.23 3.28
CA GLU A 31 48.55 -14.20 4.04
C GLU A 31 47.85 -13.17 3.11
N ASN A 32 48.53 -12.74 2.05
CA ASN A 32 47.94 -11.86 1.03
C ASN A 32 46.82 -12.55 0.24
N LEU A 33 46.90 -13.87 0.03
CA LEU A 33 45.85 -14.64 -0.63
C LEU A 33 44.61 -14.74 0.26
N ALA A 34 44.80 -15.10 1.54
CA ALA A 34 43.72 -15.17 2.52
C ALA A 34 43.03 -13.81 2.69
N THR A 35 43.78 -12.73 2.82
CA THR A 35 43.23 -11.36 2.91
C THR A 35 42.42 -11.00 1.66
N LYS A 36 42.89 -11.39 0.47
CA LYS A 36 42.17 -11.14 -0.79
C LYS A 36 40.88 -11.96 -0.88
N GLU A 37 40.90 -13.20 -0.40
CA GLU A 37 39.72 -14.06 -0.32
C GLU A 37 38.69 -13.51 0.67
N ASP A 38 39.12 -13.10 1.87
CA ASP A 38 38.27 -12.48 2.89
C ASP A 38 37.62 -11.18 2.37
N VAL A 39 38.41 -10.30 1.74
CA VAL A 39 37.89 -9.05 1.14
C VAL A 39 36.91 -9.34 -0.01
N SER A 40 37.19 -10.35 -0.82
CA SER A 40 36.30 -10.79 -1.91
C SER A 40 34.98 -11.36 -1.36
N GLU A 41 35.05 -12.15 -0.29
CA GLU A 41 33.87 -12.70 0.38
C GLU A 41 33.03 -11.59 1.01
N ILE A 42 33.63 -10.68 1.77
CA ILE A 42 32.95 -9.52 2.35
C ILE A 42 32.30 -8.67 1.23
N THR A 43 32.99 -8.46 0.12
CA THR A 43 32.44 -7.69 -1.02
C THR A 43 31.21 -8.38 -1.59
N LYS A 44 31.26 -9.69 -1.83
CA LYS A 44 30.10 -10.47 -2.31
C LYS A 44 28.94 -10.43 -1.33
N GLN A 45 29.21 -10.55 -0.03
CA GLN A 45 28.19 -10.45 1.00
C GLN A 45 27.53 -9.06 0.99
N VAL A 46 28.31 -7.98 0.97
CA VAL A 46 27.80 -6.60 0.88
C VAL A 46 26.97 -6.38 -0.38
N GLU A 47 27.43 -6.86 -1.54
CA GLU A 47 26.68 -6.77 -2.79
C GLU A 47 25.37 -7.55 -2.74
N SER A 48 25.38 -8.76 -2.19
CA SER A 48 24.17 -9.57 -2.03
C SER A 48 23.16 -8.94 -1.05
N MET A 49 23.65 -8.31 0.02
CA MET A 49 22.82 -7.57 0.97
C MET A 49 22.24 -6.33 0.31
N LYS A 50 23.03 -5.57 -0.44
CA LYS A 50 22.55 -4.41 -1.22
C LYS A 50 21.49 -4.81 -2.24
N ALA A 51 21.70 -5.91 -2.97
CA ALA A 51 20.72 -6.44 -3.91
C ALA A 51 19.42 -6.84 -3.20
N THR A 52 19.51 -7.52 -2.06
CA THR A 52 18.35 -7.93 -1.25
C THR A 52 17.57 -6.73 -0.73
N ILE A 53 18.26 -5.73 -0.16
CA ILE A 53 17.66 -4.48 0.31
C ILE A 53 17.01 -3.73 -0.85
N GLY A 54 17.69 -3.64 -2.00
CA GLY A 54 17.14 -3.01 -3.20
C GLY A 54 15.86 -3.68 -3.69
N ALA A 55 15.83 -5.01 -3.73
CA ALA A 55 14.64 -5.77 -4.10
C ALA A 55 13.48 -5.57 -3.10
N GLN A 56 13.76 -5.61 -1.79
CA GLN A 56 12.75 -5.36 -0.76
C GLN A 56 12.19 -3.94 -0.86
N LEU A 57 13.06 -2.93 -0.98
CA LEU A 57 12.66 -1.53 -1.13
C LEU A 57 11.76 -1.34 -2.36
N TYR A 58 12.13 -1.96 -3.49
CA TYR A 58 11.33 -1.92 -4.71
C TYR A 58 9.94 -2.56 -4.50
N ILE A 59 9.87 -3.74 -3.89
CA ILE A 59 8.59 -4.40 -3.60
C ILE A 59 7.71 -3.53 -2.69
N HIS A 60 8.29 -2.95 -1.64
CA HIS A 60 7.58 -2.04 -0.73
C HIS A 60 7.06 -0.81 -1.47
N GLN A 61 7.91 -0.16 -2.27
CA GLN A 61 7.53 1.01 -3.06
C GLN A 61 6.37 0.71 -4.02
N VAL A 62 6.48 -0.36 -4.80
CA VAL A 62 5.42 -0.77 -5.75
C VAL A 62 4.13 -1.09 -5.01
N ARG A 63 4.21 -1.80 -3.88
CA ARG A 63 3.04 -2.13 -3.07
C ARG A 63 2.35 -0.87 -2.53
N TYR A 64 3.09 0.07 -1.95
CA TYR A 64 2.53 1.30 -1.41
C TYR A 64 1.93 2.18 -2.50
N GLN A 65 2.60 2.30 -3.64
CA GLN A 65 2.07 3.06 -4.77
C GLN A 65 0.75 2.48 -5.28
N ASN A 66 0.67 1.15 -5.40
CA ASN A 66 -0.55 0.48 -5.81
C ASN A 66 -1.66 0.67 -4.77
N GLU A 67 -1.39 0.43 -3.50
CA GLU A 67 -2.36 0.62 -2.41
C GLU A 67 -2.87 2.07 -2.38
N PHE A 68 -1.97 3.06 -2.47
CA PHE A 68 -2.34 4.48 -2.53
C PHE A 68 -3.27 4.80 -3.70
N ASN A 69 -2.95 4.33 -4.90
CA ASN A 69 -3.77 4.57 -6.09
C ASN A 69 -5.18 3.97 -5.93
N ILE A 70 -5.28 2.80 -5.31
CA ILE A 70 -6.56 2.11 -5.05
C ILE A 70 -7.40 2.88 -4.03
N LEU A 71 -6.77 3.37 -2.95
CA LEU A 71 -7.45 4.15 -1.91
C LEU A 71 -7.85 5.55 -2.42
N MET A 72 -7.03 6.14 -3.28
CA MET A 72 -7.32 7.42 -3.95
C MET A 72 -8.57 7.30 -4.85
N ASP A 73 -8.60 6.30 -5.73
CA ASP A 73 -9.77 6.02 -6.59
C ASP A 73 -11.05 5.80 -5.74
N LEU A 74 -10.95 5.00 -4.68
CA LEU A 74 -12.05 4.78 -3.75
C LEU A 74 -12.57 6.08 -3.12
N SER A 75 -11.67 6.97 -2.70
CA SER A 75 -12.04 8.24 -2.04
C SER A 75 -12.90 9.13 -2.92
N GLU A 76 -12.60 9.20 -4.22
CA GLU A 76 -13.43 9.93 -5.18
C GLU A 76 -14.84 9.35 -5.28
N LYS A 77 -14.95 8.01 -5.31
CA LYS A 77 -16.25 7.35 -5.47
C LYS A 77 -17.10 7.45 -4.20
N LEU A 78 -16.48 7.47 -3.02
CA LEU A 78 -17.14 7.72 -1.74
C LEU A 78 -17.81 9.10 -1.70
N VAL A 79 -17.09 10.14 -2.14
CA VAL A 79 -17.64 11.51 -2.21
C VAL A 79 -18.82 11.57 -3.17
N ALA A 80 -18.65 11.04 -4.39
CA ALA A 80 -19.73 11.01 -5.37
C ALA A 80 -20.97 10.25 -4.87
N LEU A 81 -20.77 9.13 -4.18
CA LEU A 81 -21.83 8.33 -3.59
C LEU A 81 -22.59 9.10 -2.51
N ARG A 82 -21.87 9.67 -1.53
CA ARG A 82 -22.44 10.50 -0.47
C ARG A 82 -23.27 11.66 -1.04
N ASP A 83 -22.68 12.41 -1.97
CA ASP A 83 -23.33 13.59 -2.54
C ASP A 83 -24.57 13.18 -3.37
N SER A 84 -24.51 12.03 -4.04
CA SER A 84 -25.68 11.48 -4.74
C SER A 84 -26.80 11.06 -3.79
N ALA A 85 -26.49 10.49 -2.62
CA ALA A 85 -27.47 10.11 -1.61
C ALA A 85 -28.22 11.34 -1.05
N HIS A 86 -27.50 12.43 -0.76
CA HIS A 86 -28.13 13.71 -0.38
C HIS A 86 -29.01 14.29 -1.48
N SER A 87 -28.68 14.03 -2.76
CA SER A 87 -29.46 14.53 -3.90
C SER A 87 -30.75 13.75 -4.17
N LEU A 88 -30.98 12.61 -3.51
CA LEU A 88 -32.26 11.90 -3.58
C LEU A 88 -33.41 12.76 -3.02
N ARG A 89 -33.15 13.46 -1.92
CA ARG A 89 -34.12 14.27 -1.18
C ARG A 89 -33.49 15.61 -0.76
N PRO A 90 -33.31 16.55 -1.71
CA PRO A 90 -32.67 17.83 -1.42
C PRO A 90 -33.53 18.69 -0.48
N ILE A 91 -32.90 19.40 0.45
CA ILE A 91 -33.58 20.33 1.36
C ILE A 91 -34.16 21.52 0.58
N LEU A 92 -33.40 22.02 -0.40
CA LEU A 92 -33.79 23.08 -1.31
C LEU A 92 -33.71 22.54 -2.73
N ASP A 93 -34.86 22.45 -3.39
CA ASP A 93 -34.99 21.88 -4.72
C ASP A 93 -35.36 22.95 -5.74
N TYR A 94 -34.63 23.02 -6.84
CA TYR A 94 -35.04 23.80 -8.00
C TYR A 94 -35.86 22.90 -8.92
N VAL A 95 -37.11 23.28 -9.14
CA VAL A 95 -38.09 22.48 -9.88
C VAL A 95 -38.36 23.13 -11.23
N ASP A 96 -38.07 22.41 -12.31
CA ASP A 96 -38.54 22.79 -13.63
C ASP A 96 -40.06 22.55 -13.71
N SER A 97 -40.82 23.58 -14.05
CA SER A 97 -42.27 23.51 -14.23
C SER A 97 -42.71 22.55 -15.35
N ARG A 98 -41.79 22.11 -16.22
CA ARG A 98 -42.06 21.17 -17.30
C ARG A 98 -41.83 19.71 -16.93
N GLU A 99 -41.22 19.44 -15.78
CA GLU A 99 -40.84 18.08 -15.35
C GLU A 99 -41.87 17.50 -14.37
N THR A 100 -42.31 16.28 -14.62
CA THR A 100 -43.19 15.55 -13.69
C THR A 100 -42.43 15.05 -12.46
N GLU A 101 -43.12 14.85 -11.33
CA GLU A 101 -42.51 14.31 -10.11
C GLU A 101 -41.86 12.94 -10.33
N ASP A 102 -42.53 12.07 -11.10
CA ASP A 102 -42.00 10.73 -11.42
C ASP A 102 -40.72 10.80 -12.26
N GLU A 103 -40.66 11.67 -13.29
CA GLU A 103 -39.45 11.88 -14.08
C GLU A 103 -38.30 12.38 -13.20
N ARG A 104 -38.57 13.31 -12.29
CA ARG A 104 -37.56 13.84 -11.36
C ARG A 104 -37.06 12.76 -10.41
N LYS A 105 -37.99 11.98 -9.83
CA LYS A 105 -37.67 10.87 -8.94
C LYS A 105 -36.77 9.87 -9.64
N GLN A 106 -37.11 9.47 -10.86
CA GLN A 106 -36.34 8.53 -11.66
C GLN A 106 -34.95 9.08 -12.03
N LYS A 107 -34.83 10.37 -12.40
CA LYS A 107 -33.52 10.99 -12.66
C LYS A 107 -32.60 10.95 -11.43
N ARG A 108 -33.14 11.26 -10.25
CA ARG A 108 -32.38 11.21 -8.99
C ARG A 108 -31.97 9.79 -8.63
N LEU A 109 -32.90 8.85 -8.71
CA LEU A 109 -32.63 7.44 -8.45
C LEU A 109 -31.55 6.91 -9.40
N LYS A 110 -31.66 7.22 -10.70
CA LYS A 110 -30.66 6.85 -11.70
C LYS A 110 -29.29 7.41 -11.35
N LYS A 111 -29.19 8.70 -11.00
CA LYS A 111 -27.92 9.34 -10.61
C LYS A 111 -27.29 8.64 -9.41
N HIS A 112 -28.09 8.32 -8.39
CA HIS A 112 -27.61 7.62 -7.20
C HIS A 112 -27.19 6.18 -7.50
N TYR A 113 -28.00 5.45 -8.26
CA TYR A 113 -27.71 4.09 -8.71
C TYR A 113 -26.41 4.03 -9.50
N ASP A 114 -26.21 4.94 -10.45
CA ASP A 114 -24.98 5.01 -11.24
C ASP A 114 -23.76 5.22 -10.33
N ALA A 115 -23.84 6.10 -9.33
CA ALA A 115 -22.77 6.31 -8.35
C ALA A 115 -22.52 5.06 -7.48
N ALA A 116 -23.59 4.39 -7.01
CA ALA A 116 -23.50 3.16 -6.23
C ALA A 116 -22.86 2.01 -7.02
N VAL A 117 -23.18 1.87 -8.31
CA VAL A 117 -22.56 0.85 -9.18
C VAL A 117 -21.07 1.13 -9.39
N VAL A 118 -20.68 2.40 -9.62
CA VAL A 118 -19.26 2.75 -9.77
C VAL A 118 -18.50 2.47 -8.47
N PHE A 119 -19.07 2.85 -7.32
CA PHE A 119 -18.50 2.55 -6.01
C PHE A 119 -18.34 1.04 -5.77
N TYR A 120 -19.41 0.27 -6.01
CA TYR A 120 -19.39 -1.19 -5.86
C TYR A 120 -18.30 -1.84 -6.71
N LYS A 121 -18.22 -1.47 -7.99
CA LYS A 121 -17.18 -1.97 -8.89
C LYS A 121 -15.79 -1.57 -8.41
N ALA A 122 -15.61 -0.35 -7.92
CA ALA A 122 -14.31 0.13 -7.47
C ALA A 122 -13.76 -0.72 -6.32
N TYR A 123 -14.59 -1.02 -5.31
CA TYR A 123 -14.14 -1.75 -4.13
C TYR A 123 -14.12 -3.27 -4.33
N GLU A 124 -15.12 -3.85 -5.02
CA GLU A 124 -15.22 -5.31 -5.15
C GLU A 124 -14.11 -5.87 -6.06
N THR A 125 -13.80 -5.17 -7.16
CA THR A 125 -12.72 -5.58 -8.08
C THR A 125 -11.32 -5.52 -7.47
N LYS A 126 -11.15 -4.71 -6.41
CA LYS A 126 -9.87 -4.46 -5.75
C LYS A 126 -9.86 -4.99 -4.31
N MET A 127 -10.85 -5.82 -3.94
CA MET A 127 -11.05 -6.37 -2.60
C MET A 127 -9.77 -6.87 -1.91
N PRO A 128 -8.90 -7.69 -2.56
CA PRO A 128 -7.70 -8.22 -1.89
C PRO A 128 -6.66 -7.16 -1.47
N PHE A 129 -6.79 -5.93 -1.97
CA PHE A 129 -5.82 -4.86 -1.76
C PHE A 129 -6.25 -3.86 -0.70
N TYR A 130 -7.49 -3.94 -0.19
CA TYR A 130 -7.94 -3.08 0.89
C TYR A 130 -7.50 -3.64 2.25
N PRO A 131 -7.05 -2.77 3.17
CA PRO A 131 -6.94 -3.15 4.57
C PRO A 131 -8.30 -3.61 5.13
N GLU A 132 -8.27 -4.63 5.98
CA GLU A 132 -9.47 -5.29 6.51
C GLU A 132 -10.45 -4.29 7.15
N GLU A 133 -9.95 -3.38 7.98
CA GLU A 133 -10.78 -2.36 8.66
C GLU A 133 -11.51 -1.46 7.67
N ILE A 134 -10.83 -1.04 6.59
CA ILE A 134 -11.40 -0.22 5.53
C ILE A 134 -12.46 -1.03 4.77
N TYR A 135 -12.15 -2.28 4.40
CA TYR A 135 -13.07 -3.15 3.67
C TYR A 135 -14.36 -3.43 4.46
N GLN A 136 -14.26 -3.74 5.74
CA GLN A 136 -15.44 -3.97 6.60
C GLN A 136 -16.33 -2.72 6.69
N SER A 137 -15.72 -1.54 6.81
CA SER A 137 -16.47 -0.28 6.81
C SER A 137 -17.16 0.00 5.48
N ILE A 138 -16.50 -0.30 4.35
CA ILE A 138 -17.08 -0.24 3.00
C ILE A 138 -18.31 -1.15 2.89
N LYS A 139 -18.24 -2.39 3.38
CA LYS A 139 -19.38 -3.33 3.33
C LYS A 139 -20.58 -2.83 4.10
N LYS A 140 -20.36 -2.22 5.27
CA LYS A 140 -21.45 -1.59 6.05
C LYS A 140 -22.12 -0.46 5.27
N LEU A 141 -21.32 0.39 4.63
CA LEU A 141 -21.81 1.46 3.78
C LEU A 141 -22.60 0.94 2.56
N ASP A 142 -22.07 -0.05 1.84
CA ASP A 142 -22.74 -0.67 0.68
C ASP A 142 -24.12 -1.23 1.03
N LEU A 143 -24.24 -1.92 2.18
CA LEU A 143 -25.53 -2.42 2.66
C LEU A 143 -26.54 -1.28 2.91
N LEU A 144 -26.11 -0.20 3.56
CA LEU A 144 -26.96 0.95 3.85
C LEU A 144 -27.40 1.67 2.57
N VAL A 145 -26.50 1.83 1.60
CA VAL A 145 -26.78 2.45 0.29
C VAL A 145 -27.79 1.64 -0.50
N ARG A 146 -27.66 0.32 -0.53
CA ARG A 146 -28.64 -0.57 -1.20
C ARG A 146 -30.02 -0.45 -0.54
N LYS A 147 -30.06 -0.45 0.80
CA LYS A 147 -31.30 -0.25 1.55
C LYS A 147 -31.95 1.08 1.18
N GLU A 148 -31.18 2.17 1.20
CA GLU A 148 -31.67 3.52 0.86
C GLU A 148 -32.20 3.60 -0.58
N THR A 149 -31.50 2.97 -1.53
CA THR A 149 -31.94 2.91 -2.93
C THR A 149 -33.31 2.24 -3.07
N ILE A 150 -33.51 1.11 -2.38
CA ILE A 150 -34.78 0.37 -2.37
C ILE A 150 -35.89 1.19 -1.69
N GLU A 151 -35.59 1.81 -0.54
CA GLU A 151 -36.55 2.62 0.20
C GLU A 151 -36.99 3.87 -0.57
N TYR A 152 -36.07 4.50 -1.30
CA TYR A 152 -36.40 5.63 -2.18
C TYR A 152 -37.24 5.20 -3.39
N ASP A 153 -36.90 4.07 -4.03
CA ASP A 153 -37.64 3.55 -5.18
C ASP A 153 -39.08 3.14 -4.80
N MET A 154 -39.22 2.36 -3.72
CA MET A 154 -40.52 1.91 -3.21
C MET A 154 -41.32 3.00 -2.48
N GLY A 155 -40.66 4.03 -1.96
CA GLY A 155 -41.31 5.13 -1.27
C GLY A 155 -42.26 5.90 -2.18
N GLN A 156 -43.53 6.03 -1.78
CA GLN A 156 -44.48 6.87 -2.51
C GLN A 156 -44.31 8.33 -2.10
N ASP A 157 -44.20 9.22 -3.08
CA ASP A 157 -44.27 10.68 -2.88
C ASP A 157 -45.73 11.17 -2.75
N LYS A 158 -46.63 10.31 -2.26
CA LYS A 158 -48.05 10.62 -2.09
C LYS A 158 -48.29 11.20 -0.69
N GLY A 159 -47.70 12.36 -0.44
CA GLY A 159 -47.89 13.17 0.76
C GLY A 159 -46.72 13.17 1.74
N PHE A 160 -46.79 14.07 2.73
CA PHE A 160 -45.77 14.21 3.76
C PHE A 160 -45.95 13.13 4.84
N ASP A 161 -45.37 11.96 4.64
CA ASP A 161 -45.17 10.99 5.73
C ASP A 161 -43.92 11.35 6.53
N LYS A 162 -44.12 11.99 7.68
CA LYS A 162 -43.04 12.39 8.58
C LYS A 162 -42.09 11.23 8.92
N LYS A 163 -42.61 10.01 9.13
CA LYS A 163 -41.76 8.86 9.49
C LYS A 163 -40.82 8.47 8.35
N TYR A 164 -41.33 8.50 7.12
CA TYR A 164 -40.52 8.27 5.93
C TYR A 164 -39.42 9.33 5.79
N TRP A 165 -39.76 10.61 5.93
CA TRP A 165 -38.80 11.71 5.80
C TRP A 165 -37.74 11.71 6.92
N ASP A 166 -38.13 11.44 8.17
CA ASP A 166 -37.21 11.32 9.30
C ASP A 166 -36.23 10.14 9.08
N ALA A 167 -36.74 8.99 8.64
CA ALA A 167 -35.91 7.81 8.35
C ALA A 167 -34.96 8.05 7.18
N ALA A 168 -35.44 8.63 6.08
CA ALA A 168 -34.64 8.97 4.92
C ALA A 168 -33.52 9.98 5.25
N SER A 169 -33.83 10.99 6.07
CA SER A 169 -32.84 11.96 6.54
C SER A 169 -31.77 11.28 7.40
N ALA A 170 -32.18 10.41 8.32
CA ALA A 170 -31.26 9.65 9.15
C ALA A 170 -30.36 8.73 8.32
N ASN A 171 -30.91 8.02 7.33
CA ASN A 171 -30.13 7.18 6.42
C ASN A 171 -29.11 8.02 5.62
N ALA A 172 -29.51 9.16 5.06
CA ALA A 172 -28.60 10.02 4.29
C ALA A 172 -27.45 10.57 5.16
N LEU A 173 -27.74 10.95 6.41
CA LEU A 173 -26.72 11.36 7.37
C LEU A 173 -25.77 10.22 7.75
N GLU A 174 -26.30 9.01 7.96
CA GLU A 174 -25.48 7.85 8.31
C GLU A 174 -24.61 7.39 7.13
N ILE A 175 -25.12 7.45 5.90
CA ILE A 175 -24.32 7.24 4.67
C ILE A 175 -23.16 8.22 4.62
N ALA A 176 -23.42 9.51 4.86
CA ALA A 176 -22.39 10.54 4.84
C ALA A 176 -21.34 10.33 5.93
N LYS A 177 -21.79 10.04 7.15
CA LYS A 177 -20.93 9.73 8.28
C LYS A 177 -20.04 8.53 8.00
N LEU A 178 -20.59 7.41 7.52
CA LEU A 178 -19.82 6.22 7.17
C LEU A 178 -18.82 6.49 6.03
N ALA A 179 -19.19 7.29 5.02
CA ALA A 179 -18.27 7.68 3.97
C ALA A 179 -17.09 8.50 4.51
N ASP A 180 -17.36 9.47 5.40
CA ASP A 180 -16.33 10.28 6.04
C ASP A 180 -15.45 9.48 7.01
N GLU A 181 -16.02 8.50 7.72
CA GLU A 181 -15.29 7.54 8.56
C GLU A 181 -14.32 6.70 7.72
N ILE A 182 -14.75 6.18 6.56
CA ILE A 182 -13.88 5.45 5.63
C ILE A 182 -12.74 6.36 5.15
N ILE A 183 -13.05 7.61 4.79
CA ILE A 183 -12.02 8.59 4.39
C ILE A 183 -11.02 8.84 5.53
N ALA A 184 -11.49 8.90 6.78
CA ALA A 184 -10.62 9.03 7.96
C ALA A 184 -9.72 7.79 8.17
N LEU A 185 -10.25 6.58 7.95
CA LEU A 185 -9.45 5.35 7.98
C LEU A 185 -8.39 5.36 6.88
N ILE A 186 -8.74 5.79 5.65
CA ILE A 186 -7.78 5.96 4.55
C ILE A 186 -6.67 6.94 4.95
N ARG A 187 -7.02 8.11 5.52
CA ARG A 187 -6.02 9.08 5.98
C ARG A 187 -5.10 8.50 7.05
N THR A 188 -5.63 7.73 7.98
CA THR A 188 -4.85 7.07 9.04
C THR A 188 -3.90 6.04 8.44
N ARG A 189 -4.37 5.26 7.46
CA ARG A 189 -3.57 4.27 6.74
C ARG A 189 -2.41 4.92 5.97
N VAL A 190 -2.64 6.05 5.31
CA VAL A 190 -1.61 6.78 4.58
C VAL A 190 -0.55 7.35 5.53
N LYS A 191 -0.95 7.93 6.67
CA LYS A 191 -0.02 8.44 7.69
C LYS A 191 0.92 7.36 8.24
N TYR A 192 0.41 6.14 8.41
CA TYR A 192 1.25 5.01 8.85
C TYR A 192 2.45 4.74 7.92
N TRP A 193 2.36 5.08 6.63
CA TRP A 193 3.49 4.92 5.71
C TRP A 193 4.58 5.97 5.92
N GLU A 194 4.24 7.16 6.41
CA GLU A 194 5.20 8.23 6.73
C GLU A 194 5.99 7.92 8.01
N ASP A 195 5.38 7.18 8.94
CA ASP A 195 5.95 6.83 10.24
C ASP A 195 6.95 5.64 10.19
N PHE A 196 7.38 5.20 9.00
CA PHE A 196 8.35 4.10 8.85
C PHE A 196 9.73 4.50 9.40
N LYS A 197 9.90 4.42 10.72
CA LYS A 197 11.19 4.57 11.38
C LYS A 197 12.00 3.31 11.13
N VAL A 198 13.14 3.46 10.46
CA VAL A 198 14.18 2.43 10.44
C VAL A 198 14.52 2.13 11.88
N LYS A 199 14.17 0.94 12.37
CA LYS A 199 14.64 0.47 13.68
C LYS A 199 16.16 0.36 13.58
N SER A 200 16.86 1.32 14.18
CA SER A 200 18.30 1.32 14.42
C SER A 200 18.66 0.28 15.47
#